data_AF-A0A3D1CYJ3-F1
#
_entry.id   AF-A0A3D1CYJ3-F1
#
_cell.length_a   1.000
_cell.length_b   1.000
_cell.length_c   1.000
_cell.angle_alpha   90.00
_cell.angle_beta   90.00
_cell.angle_gamma   90.00
#
_symmetry.space_group_name_H-M   'P 1'
#
loop_
_entity.id
_entity.type
_entity.pdbx_description
1 polymer ?
#
loop_
_entity_poly.entity_id
_entity_poly.type
_entity_poly.pdbx_seq_one_letter_code
_entity_poly.pdbx_strand_id
1 'polypeptide(L)'
;MPYRRLPNTDSARIKALHTLIEKAAETDFQQLPLSPALLTEAQEVLTRLERLSARYQQMYTLQVKANKQFLVKMKNVRMYLSHFVQVLYLSVIRAEIKQEQLAYYGLGSEKLVVPDMTTYEQILSWGEKIIEGENKRISRGGVPIYNPSIAKVRVMYSLFKEAYQNQLLHKKATNRILREISDYRETADQLIGRIWDEVEKSHMGLPAEKRLDLNRQYGIVYYHRKNEMVE
;
A
#
# COMPACT_ATOMS: atom_id res chain seq x y z
N MET A 1 -31.45 24.12 -5.93
CA MET A 1 -30.56 23.94 -7.09
C MET A 1 -29.54 22.88 -6.71
N PRO A 2 -29.31 21.85 -7.54
CA PRO A 2 -28.34 20.82 -7.21
C PRO A 2 -26.94 21.42 -7.09
N TYR A 3 -26.13 20.86 -6.20
CA TYR A 3 -24.75 21.30 -6.01
C TYR A 3 -23.79 20.32 -6.69
N ARG A 4 -22.69 20.84 -7.25
CA ARG A 4 -21.64 20.00 -7.84
C ARG A 4 -20.65 19.54 -6.78
N ARG A 5 -20.04 18.37 -6.97
CA ARG A 5 -18.94 17.88 -6.12
C ARG A 5 -17.80 17.40 -7.00
N LEU A 6 -16.60 17.90 -6.74
CA LEU A 6 -15.40 17.45 -7.45
C LEU A 6 -15.16 15.94 -7.24
N PRO A 7 -14.58 15.24 -8.22
CA PRO A 7 -14.25 13.84 -8.12
C PRO A 7 -13.37 13.53 -6.90
N ASN A 8 -13.71 12.49 -6.15
CA ASN A 8 -12.97 12.07 -4.94
C ASN A 8 -11.99 10.92 -5.19
N THR A 9 -12.13 10.17 -6.29
CA THR A 9 -11.21 9.09 -6.67
C THR A 9 -10.44 9.44 -7.94
N ASP A 10 -9.26 8.85 -8.10
CA ASP A 10 -8.43 9.03 -9.31
C ASP A 10 -9.18 8.52 -10.55
N SER A 11 -9.93 7.43 -10.43
CA SER A 11 -10.80 6.92 -11.50
C SER A 11 -11.90 7.90 -11.89
N ALA A 12 -12.49 8.61 -10.94
CA ALA A 12 -13.52 9.60 -11.20
C ALA A 12 -12.93 10.88 -11.83
N ARG A 13 -11.70 11.29 -11.45
CA ARG A 13 -10.96 12.38 -12.11
C ARG A 13 -10.68 12.05 -13.58
N ILE A 14 -10.13 10.85 -13.82
CA ILE A 14 -9.86 10.34 -15.17
C ILE A 14 -11.15 10.29 -16.00
N LYS A 15 -12.24 9.75 -15.43
CA LYS A 15 -13.53 9.70 -16.11
C LYS A 15 -14.06 11.09 -16.46
N ALA A 16 -14.00 12.05 -15.54
CA ALA A 16 -14.47 13.41 -15.78
C ALA A 16 -13.72 14.08 -16.94
N LEU A 17 -12.39 13.95 -16.97
CA LEU A 17 -11.55 14.51 -18.04
C LEU A 17 -11.76 13.78 -19.38
N HIS A 18 -11.94 12.45 -19.37
CA HIS A 18 -12.30 11.68 -20.58
C HIS A 18 -13.62 12.15 -21.17
N THR A 19 -14.68 12.19 -20.36
CA THR A 19 -16.01 12.62 -20.81
C THR A 19 -15.99 14.04 -21.39
N LEU A 20 -15.25 14.96 -20.76
CA LEU A 20 -15.03 16.29 -21.29
C LEU A 20 -14.36 16.26 -22.68
N ILE A 21 -13.24 15.55 -22.82
CA ILE A 21 -12.44 15.53 -24.05
C ILE A 21 -13.18 14.85 -25.19
N GLU A 22 -13.85 13.73 -24.93
CA GLU A 22 -14.72 13.04 -25.89
C GLU A 22 -15.84 13.97 -26.37
N LYS A 23 -16.53 14.63 -25.43
CA LYS A 23 -17.61 15.56 -25.78
C LYS A 23 -17.10 16.77 -26.57
N ALA A 24 -15.94 17.31 -26.21
CA ALA A 24 -15.31 18.41 -26.92
C ALA A 24 -14.94 18.02 -28.36
N ALA A 25 -14.50 16.79 -28.60
CA ALA A 25 -14.16 16.29 -29.94
C ALA A 25 -15.38 16.15 -30.86
N GLU A 26 -16.57 15.89 -30.29
CA GLU A 26 -17.84 15.81 -31.03
C GLU A 26 -18.49 17.19 -31.27
N THR A 27 -18.03 18.23 -30.57
CA THR A 27 -18.64 19.56 -30.60
C THR A 27 -17.95 20.43 -31.65
N ASP A 28 -18.72 21.18 -32.43
CA ASP A 28 -18.15 22.17 -33.36
C ASP A 28 -17.36 23.25 -32.58
N PHE A 29 -16.25 23.71 -33.16
CA PHE A 29 -15.32 24.63 -32.51
C PHE A 29 -16.00 25.94 -32.08
N GLN A 30 -16.97 26.43 -32.86
CA GLN A 30 -17.72 27.65 -32.54
C GLN A 30 -18.71 27.46 -31.38
N GLN A 31 -19.08 26.23 -31.06
CA GLN A 31 -20.05 25.88 -30.03
C GLN A 31 -19.39 25.33 -28.76
N LEU A 32 -18.06 25.25 -28.73
CA LEU A 32 -17.34 24.69 -27.60
C LEU A 32 -17.51 25.58 -26.36
N PRO A 33 -17.98 25.04 -25.22
CA PRO A 33 -18.26 25.82 -24.02
C PRO A 33 -17.00 26.11 -23.17
N LEU A 34 -15.81 25.84 -23.69
CA LEU A 34 -14.53 26.07 -23.04
C LEU A 34 -13.46 26.51 -24.04
N SER A 35 -12.43 27.17 -23.54
CA SER A 35 -11.30 27.62 -24.35
C SER A 35 -10.44 26.45 -24.85
N PRO A 36 -9.84 26.56 -26.05
CA PRO A 36 -8.91 25.55 -26.57
C PRO A 36 -7.71 25.31 -25.66
N ALA A 37 -7.25 26.34 -24.94
CA ALA A 37 -6.15 26.23 -23.98
C ALA A 37 -6.48 25.28 -22.82
N LEU A 38 -7.69 25.38 -22.25
CA LEU A 38 -8.14 24.45 -21.21
C LEU A 38 -8.32 23.03 -21.73
N LEU A 39 -8.74 22.87 -22.99
CA LEU A 39 -8.86 21.54 -23.61
C LEU A 39 -7.48 20.87 -23.77
N THR A 40 -6.47 21.62 -24.21
CA THR A 40 -5.09 21.12 -24.28
C THR A 40 -4.55 20.77 -22.89
N GLU A 41 -4.76 21.65 -21.89
CA GLU A 41 -4.36 21.37 -20.51
C GLU A 41 -5.05 20.11 -19.96
N ALA A 42 -6.33 19.91 -20.26
CA ALA A 42 -7.08 18.71 -19.88
C ALA A 42 -6.49 17.42 -20.47
N GLN A 43 -6.08 17.44 -21.75
CA GLN A 43 -5.44 16.30 -22.41
C GLN A 43 -4.09 15.95 -21.77
N GLU A 44 -3.27 16.96 -21.45
CA GLU A 44 -1.98 16.77 -20.76
C GLU A 44 -2.19 16.19 -19.36
N VAL A 45 -3.12 16.75 -18.59
CA VAL A 45 -3.44 16.28 -17.24
C VAL A 45 -4.01 14.87 -17.23
N LEU A 46 -4.93 14.57 -18.15
CA LEU A 46 -5.50 13.23 -18.31
C LEU A 46 -4.39 12.21 -18.59
N THR A 47 -3.56 12.46 -19.60
CA THR A 47 -2.45 11.56 -19.99
C THR A 47 -1.53 11.28 -18.80
N ARG A 48 -1.20 12.31 -18.01
CA ARG A 48 -0.34 12.17 -16.84
C ARG A 48 -1.02 11.41 -15.70
N LEU A 49 -2.29 11.68 -15.41
CA LEU A 49 -3.08 10.96 -14.40
C LEU A 49 -3.21 9.47 -14.73
N GLU A 50 -3.50 9.14 -15.98
CA GLU A 50 -3.62 7.75 -16.44
C GLU A 50 -2.29 7.01 -16.29
N ARG A 51 -1.19 7.62 -16.74
CA ARG A 51 0.15 7.05 -16.61
C ARG A 51 0.50 6.78 -15.14
N LEU A 52 0.27 7.76 -14.26
CA LEU A 52 0.55 7.60 -12.84
C LEU A 52 -0.34 6.52 -12.21
N SER A 53 -1.64 6.53 -12.50
CA SER A 53 -2.61 5.55 -11.99
C SER A 53 -2.27 4.13 -12.43
N ALA A 54 -1.93 3.93 -13.71
CA ALA A 54 -1.50 2.63 -14.24
C ALA A 54 -0.22 2.16 -13.54
N ARG A 55 0.78 3.04 -13.38
CA ARG A 55 2.02 2.73 -12.67
C ARG A 55 1.78 2.35 -11.21
N TYR A 56 0.89 3.05 -10.51
CA TYR A 56 0.52 2.69 -9.14
C TYR A 56 -0.15 1.32 -9.07
N GLN A 57 -1.11 1.03 -9.94
CA GLN A 57 -1.78 -0.28 -9.99
C GLN A 57 -0.79 -1.42 -10.23
N GLN A 58 0.17 -1.24 -11.14
CA GLN A 58 1.24 -2.20 -11.38
C GLN A 58 2.08 -2.44 -10.13
N MET A 59 2.59 -1.37 -9.49
CA MET A 59 3.43 -1.48 -8.29
C MET A 59 2.67 -2.10 -7.10
N TYR A 60 1.42 -1.71 -6.92
CA TYR A 60 0.55 -2.25 -5.87
C TYR A 60 0.29 -3.75 -6.08
N THR A 61 0.01 -4.17 -7.31
CA THR A 61 -0.19 -5.59 -7.66
C THR A 61 1.07 -6.42 -7.36
N LEU A 62 2.25 -5.90 -7.73
CA LEU A 62 3.53 -6.53 -7.41
C LEU A 62 3.75 -6.63 -5.89
N GLN A 63 3.49 -5.56 -5.14
CA GLN A 63 3.60 -5.55 -3.68
C GLN A 63 2.67 -6.58 -3.03
N VAL A 64 1.41 -6.67 -3.46
CA VAL A 64 0.45 -7.65 -2.92
C VAL A 64 0.91 -9.08 -3.20
N LYS A 65 1.39 -9.36 -4.41
CA LYS A 65 1.93 -10.67 -4.78
C LYS A 65 3.17 -11.04 -3.95
N ALA A 66 4.11 -10.11 -3.81
CA ALA A 66 5.31 -10.30 -2.98
C ALA A 66 4.95 -10.54 -1.51
N ASN A 67 3.98 -9.79 -0.97
CA ASN A 67 3.55 -9.93 0.41
C ASN A 67 3.00 -11.34 0.72
N LYS A 68 2.23 -11.94 -0.20
CA LYS A 68 1.74 -13.31 -0.04
C LYS A 68 2.89 -14.32 0.14
N GLN A 69 3.94 -14.20 -0.67
CA GLN A 69 5.13 -15.07 -0.57
C GLN A 69 5.94 -14.79 0.70
N PHE A 70 6.04 -13.53 1.09
CA PHE A 70 6.73 -13.11 2.31
C PHE A 70 6.06 -13.69 3.58
N LEU A 71 4.72 -13.68 3.67
CA LEU A 71 4.00 -14.24 4.81
C LEU A 71 4.27 -15.73 5.02
N VAL A 72 4.46 -16.49 3.94
CA VAL A 72 4.85 -17.92 4.05
C VAL A 72 6.24 -18.06 4.67
N LYS A 73 7.21 -17.26 4.22
CA LYS A 73 8.57 -17.25 4.78
C LYS A 73 8.56 -16.83 6.26
N MET A 74 7.76 -15.83 6.62
CA MET A 74 7.57 -15.39 8.00
C MET A 74 7.00 -16.51 8.88
N LYS A 75 5.94 -17.20 8.43
CA LYS A 75 5.37 -18.32 9.18
C LYS A 75 6.40 -19.43 9.39
N ASN A 76 7.19 -19.74 8.37
CA ASN A 76 8.22 -20.78 8.43
C ASN A 76 9.33 -20.43 9.43
N VAL A 77 9.94 -19.24 9.32
CA VAL A 77 11.01 -18.85 10.25
C VAL A 77 10.52 -18.83 11.70
N ARG A 78 9.32 -18.30 11.95
CA ARG A 78 8.72 -18.25 13.29
C ARG A 78 8.54 -19.64 13.88
N MET A 79 8.06 -20.60 13.07
CA MET A 79 7.93 -22.00 13.49
C MET A 79 9.29 -22.59 13.89
N TYR A 80 10.33 -22.39 13.08
CA TYR A 80 11.67 -22.92 13.37
C TYR A 80 12.31 -22.29 14.62
N LEU A 81 12.18 -20.97 14.79
CA LEU A 81 12.68 -20.27 15.97
C LEU A 81 11.95 -20.71 17.23
N SER A 82 10.61 -20.77 17.18
CA SER A 82 9.79 -21.21 18.32
C SER A 82 10.11 -22.65 18.70
N HIS A 83 10.22 -23.55 17.73
CA HIS A 83 10.55 -24.96 17.97
C HIS A 83 11.96 -25.11 18.57
N PHE A 84 12.95 -24.37 18.08
CA PHE A 84 14.29 -24.38 18.67
C PHE A 84 14.27 -23.97 20.15
N VAL A 85 13.56 -22.89 20.48
CA VAL A 85 13.44 -22.41 21.87
C VAL A 85 12.70 -23.43 22.74
N GLN A 86 11.65 -24.07 22.24
CA GLN A 86 10.94 -25.13 22.96
C GLN A 86 11.88 -26.30 23.31
N VAL A 87 12.67 -26.77 22.35
CA VAL A 87 13.62 -27.86 22.59
C VAL A 87 14.73 -27.44 23.56
N LEU A 88 15.23 -26.21 23.44
CA LEU A 88 16.17 -25.65 24.42
C LEU A 88 15.60 -25.69 25.84
N TYR A 89 14.35 -25.25 26.02
CA TYR A 89 13.69 -25.30 27.33
C TYR A 89 13.44 -26.72 27.82
N LEU A 90 13.05 -27.66 26.95
CA LEU A 90 12.92 -29.07 27.33
C LEU A 90 14.26 -29.66 27.79
N SER A 91 15.37 -29.31 27.14
CA SER A 91 16.70 -29.71 27.59
C SER A 91 17.09 -29.09 28.94
N VAL A 92 16.62 -27.88 29.25
CA VAL A 92 16.78 -27.30 30.60
C VAL A 92 15.95 -28.05 31.63
N ILE A 93 14.68 -28.36 31.32
CA ILE A 93 13.78 -29.12 32.22
C ILE A 93 14.35 -30.51 32.52
N ARG A 94 14.97 -31.16 31.53
CA ARG A 94 15.64 -32.46 31.69
C ARG A 94 17.03 -32.38 32.33
N ALA A 95 17.47 -31.18 32.74
CA ALA A 95 18.80 -30.91 33.28
C ALA A 95 19.98 -31.28 32.36
N GLU A 96 19.74 -31.42 31.05
CA GLU A 96 20.79 -31.60 30.03
C GLU A 96 21.55 -30.29 29.77
N ILE A 97 20.86 -29.16 29.95
CA ILE A 97 21.41 -27.80 29.81
C ILE A 97 21.13 -27.05 31.11
N LYS A 98 22.16 -26.43 31.70
CA LYS A 98 21.98 -25.62 32.92
C LYS A 98 21.16 -24.37 32.62
N GLN A 99 20.23 -24.02 33.51
CA GLN A 99 19.35 -22.86 33.35
C GLN A 99 20.11 -21.54 33.15
N GLU A 100 21.27 -21.36 33.81
CA GLU A 100 22.15 -20.20 33.63
C GLU A 100 22.59 -19.98 32.17
N GLN A 101 22.67 -21.05 31.38
CA GLN A 101 23.06 -20.95 29.97
C GLN A 101 21.99 -20.29 29.09
N LEU A 102 20.75 -20.15 29.59
CA LEU A 102 19.71 -19.36 28.91
C LEU A 102 20.09 -17.89 28.78
N ALA A 103 21.00 -17.39 29.64
CA ALA A 103 21.53 -16.03 29.53
C ALA A 103 22.28 -15.79 28.21
N TYR A 104 22.85 -16.82 27.58
CA TYR A 104 23.51 -16.68 26.27
C TYR A 104 22.54 -16.27 25.16
N TYR A 105 21.26 -16.59 25.31
CA TYR A 105 20.19 -16.33 24.34
C TYR A 105 19.37 -15.09 24.69
N GLY A 106 19.64 -14.44 25.84
CA GLY A 106 18.75 -13.43 26.41
C GLY A 106 17.40 -13.99 26.88
N LEU A 107 17.32 -15.29 27.21
CA LEU A 107 16.09 -15.97 27.62
C LEU A 107 16.00 -16.20 29.14
N GLY A 108 16.94 -15.68 29.93
CA GLY A 108 17.00 -15.92 31.37
C GLY A 108 15.79 -15.42 32.15
N SER A 109 15.11 -14.39 31.67
CA SER A 109 13.91 -13.79 32.28
C SER A 109 12.59 -14.42 31.84
N GLU A 110 12.58 -15.22 30.76
CA GLU A 110 11.36 -15.64 30.07
C GLU A 110 10.61 -16.80 30.75
N LYS A 111 11.04 -17.23 31.95
CA LYS A 111 10.39 -18.28 32.75
C LYS A 111 10.03 -19.55 31.95
N LEU A 112 10.89 -19.94 31.00
CA LEU A 112 10.69 -21.08 30.08
C LEU A 112 9.44 -20.97 29.19
N VAL A 113 8.97 -19.75 28.95
CA VAL A 113 7.91 -19.44 27.98
C VAL A 113 8.55 -18.96 26.69
N VAL A 114 8.11 -19.50 25.55
CA VAL A 114 8.60 -19.06 24.24
C VAL A 114 8.27 -17.58 24.07
N PRO A 115 9.24 -16.71 23.77
CA PRO A 115 8.98 -15.28 23.66
C PRO A 115 8.13 -14.97 22.44
N ASP A 116 7.47 -13.82 22.47
CA ASP A 116 6.63 -13.38 21.36
C ASP A 116 7.44 -13.09 20.09
N MET A 117 6.95 -13.62 18.98
CA MET A 117 7.50 -13.51 17.63
C MET A 117 6.38 -13.23 16.62
N THR A 118 5.39 -12.44 17.01
CA THR A 118 4.25 -12.06 16.16
C THR A 118 4.62 -11.00 15.13
N THR A 119 5.54 -10.08 15.44
CA THR A 119 5.97 -9.01 14.53
C THR A 119 7.28 -9.34 13.80
N TYR A 120 7.55 -8.62 12.70
CA TYR A 120 8.77 -8.80 11.92
C TYR A 120 10.02 -8.41 12.72
N GLU A 121 9.92 -7.34 13.49
CA GLU A 121 10.98 -6.80 14.33
C GLU A 121 11.33 -7.76 15.47
N GLN A 122 10.32 -8.41 16.06
CA GLN A 122 10.52 -9.45 17.07
C GLN A 122 11.23 -10.68 16.48
N ILE A 123 10.81 -11.15 15.30
CA ILE A 123 11.49 -12.28 14.62
C ILE A 123 12.95 -11.94 14.31
N LEU A 124 13.25 -10.70 13.86
CA LEU A 124 14.62 -10.24 13.65
C LEU A 124 15.44 -10.28 14.94
N SER A 125 14.92 -9.65 15.99
CA SER A 125 15.62 -9.57 17.28
C SER A 125 15.87 -10.96 17.89
N TRP A 126 14.85 -11.80 17.93
CA TRP A 126 14.97 -13.14 18.50
C TRP A 126 15.79 -14.08 17.63
N GLY A 127 15.67 -13.98 16.30
CA GLY A 127 16.47 -14.78 15.38
C GLY A 127 17.97 -14.58 15.61
N GLU A 128 18.42 -13.34 15.73
CA GLU A 128 19.83 -13.02 16.04
C GLU A 128 20.24 -13.57 17.41
N LYS A 129 19.47 -13.25 18.47
CA LYS A 129 19.76 -13.74 19.84
C LYS A 129 19.84 -15.25 19.94
N ILE A 130 18.94 -15.97 19.28
CA ILE A 130 18.89 -17.45 19.32
C ILE A 130 20.12 -18.04 18.63
N ILE A 131 20.45 -17.53 17.45
CA ILE A 131 21.59 -17.99 16.65
C ILE A 131 22.91 -17.71 17.36
N GLU A 132 23.08 -16.51 17.90
CA GLU A 132 24.28 -16.12 18.64
C GLU A 132 24.41 -16.87 19.97
N GLY A 133 23.28 -17.05 20.67
CA GLY A 133 23.25 -17.76 21.94
C GLY A 133 23.67 -19.21 21.81
N GLU A 134 23.19 -19.93 20.79
CA GLU A 134 23.59 -21.33 20.58
C GLU A 134 25.05 -21.43 20.14
N ASN A 135 25.50 -20.55 19.24
CA ASN A 135 26.91 -20.47 18.86
C ASN A 135 27.82 -20.27 20.11
N LYS A 136 27.42 -19.35 21.00
CA LYS A 136 28.16 -19.07 22.24
C LYS A 136 28.14 -20.27 23.18
N ARG A 137 27.01 -20.96 23.33
CA ARG A 137 26.92 -22.16 24.17
C ARG A 137 27.82 -23.29 23.63
N ILE A 138 27.79 -23.54 22.32
CA ILE A 138 28.64 -24.54 21.66
C ILE A 138 30.13 -24.19 21.84
N SER A 139 30.51 -22.93 21.66
CA SER A 139 31.90 -22.49 21.85
C SER A 139 32.44 -22.71 23.27
N ARG A 140 31.54 -22.83 24.26
CA ARG A 140 31.85 -23.13 25.66
C ARG A 140 31.70 -24.62 26.01
N GLY A 141 31.73 -25.50 25.01
CA GLY A 141 31.67 -26.95 25.17
C GLY A 141 30.25 -27.52 25.28
N GLY A 142 29.20 -26.73 25.01
CA GLY A 142 27.83 -27.22 24.99
C GLY A 142 27.54 -28.14 23.79
N VAL A 143 26.87 -29.26 24.02
CA VAL A 143 26.45 -30.19 22.96
C VAL A 143 25.31 -29.57 22.15
N PRO A 144 25.41 -29.40 20.81
CA PRO A 144 24.41 -28.73 19.98
C PRO A 144 23.00 -29.31 20.07
N ILE A 145 21.98 -28.47 19.87
CA ILE A 145 20.60 -28.92 19.61
C ILE A 145 20.48 -29.36 18.15
N TYR A 146 19.93 -30.56 17.91
CA TYR A 146 19.89 -31.16 16.58
C TYR A 146 18.54 -31.05 15.85
N ASN A 147 17.43 -30.85 16.55
CA ASN A 147 16.10 -30.79 15.93
C ASN A 147 15.25 -29.62 16.49
N PRO A 148 15.11 -28.51 15.75
CA PRO A 148 15.85 -28.20 14.53
C PRO A 148 17.31 -27.88 14.87
N SER A 149 18.24 -28.21 13.98
CA SER A 149 19.63 -27.81 14.15
C SER A 149 19.77 -26.29 14.01
N ILE A 150 20.75 -25.70 14.70
CA ILE A 150 21.00 -24.26 14.59
C ILE A 150 21.36 -23.83 13.16
N ALA A 151 21.99 -24.72 12.39
CA ALA A 151 22.25 -24.51 10.97
C ALA A 151 20.95 -24.36 10.18
N LYS A 152 19.95 -25.21 10.43
CA LYS A 152 18.64 -25.11 9.78
C LYS A 152 17.89 -23.84 10.17
N VAL A 153 17.93 -23.47 11.45
CA VAL A 153 17.35 -22.21 11.95
C VAL A 153 18.00 -21.01 11.27
N ARG A 154 19.33 -20.99 11.16
CA ARG A 154 20.08 -19.93 10.47
C ARG A 154 19.66 -19.77 9.02
N VAL A 155 19.54 -20.87 8.27
CA VAL A 155 19.07 -20.82 6.86
C VAL A 155 17.69 -20.19 6.77
N MET A 156 16.74 -20.63 7.61
CA MET A 156 15.37 -20.09 7.61
C MET A 156 15.33 -18.60 8.00
N TYR A 157 16.15 -18.21 8.97
CA TYR A 157 16.31 -16.83 9.39
C TYR A 157 16.87 -15.93 8.28
N SER A 158 17.94 -16.36 7.60
CA SER A 158 18.51 -15.62 6.48
C SER A 158 17.52 -15.42 5.33
N LEU A 159 16.78 -16.48 4.95
CA LEU A 159 15.74 -16.41 3.91
C LEU A 159 14.61 -15.43 4.27
N PHE A 160 14.24 -15.35 5.55
CA PHE A 160 13.28 -14.37 6.02
C PHE A 160 13.85 -12.96 5.98
N LYS A 161 15.08 -12.75 6.47
CA LYS A 161 15.72 -11.43 6.52
C LYS A 161 15.87 -10.82 5.13
N GLU A 162 16.29 -11.61 4.14
CA GLU A 162 16.34 -11.20 2.74
C GLU A 162 14.95 -10.83 2.20
N ALA A 163 13.95 -11.69 2.43
CA ALA A 163 12.59 -11.44 1.98
C ALA A 163 11.97 -10.20 2.65
N TYR A 164 12.31 -9.91 3.90
CA TYR A 164 11.87 -8.71 4.60
C TYR A 164 12.45 -7.45 3.97
N GLN A 165 13.73 -7.44 3.61
CA GLN A 165 14.34 -6.32 2.88
C GLN A 165 13.64 -6.08 1.54
N ASN A 166 13.38 -7.14 0.77
CA ASN A 166 12.64 -7.04 -0.49
C ASN A 166 11.22 -6.49 -0.29
N GLN A 167 10.53 -6.89 0.79
CA GLN A 167 9.22 -6.35 1.14
C GLN A 167 9.26 -4.85 1.44
N LEU A 168 10.30 -4.36 2.13
CA LEU A 168 10.50 -2.94 2.39
C LEU A 168 10.75 -2.16 1.09
N LEU A 169 11.49 -2.73 0.14
CA LEU A 169 11.72 -2.11 -1.18
C LEU A 169 10.42 -1.97 -1.97
N HIS A 170 9.58 -3.00 -2.03
CA HIS A 170 8.27 -2.92 -2.68
C HIS A 170 7.38 -1.86 -2.03
N LYS A 171 7.31 -1.83 -0.70
CA LYS A 171 6.54 -0.82 0.04
C LYS A 171 7.03 0.60 -0.26
N LYS A 172 8.35 0.81 -0.29
CA LYS A 172 8.95 2.11 -0.61
C LYS A 172 8.64 2.54 -2.04
N ALA A 173 8.73 1.64 -3.01
CA ALA A 173 8.42 1.92 -4.41
C ALA A 173 6.96 2.31 -4.61
N THR A 174 6.01 1.54 -4.07
CA THR A 174 4.57 1.85 -4.15
C THR A 174 4.24 3.17 -3.46
N ASN A 175 4.79 3.41 -2.27
CA ASN A 175 4.56 4.67 -1.53
C ASN A 175 5.07 5.89 -2.28
N ARG A 176 6.19 5.76 -3.02
CA ARG A 176 6.69 6.85 -3.86
C ARG A 176 5.67 7.23 -4.93
N ILE A 177 5.11 6.25 -5.65
CA ILE A 177 4.12 6.53 -6.70
C ILE A 177 2.82 7.05 -6.10
N LEU A 178 2.41 6.52 -4.95
CA LEU A 178 1.23 7.02 -4.24
C LEU A 178 1.37 8.50 -3.87
N ARG A 179 2.56 8.94 -3.42
CA ARG A 179 2.84 10.35 -3.18
C ARG A 179 2.80 11.16 -4.48
N GLU A 180 3.46 10.68 -5.53
CA GLU A 180 3.45 11.34 -6.86
C GLU A 180 2.01 11.55 -7.38
N ILE A 181 1.11 10.58 -7.21
CA ILE A 181 -0.32 10.73 -7.54
C ILE A 181 -1.00 11.72 -6.61
N SER A 182 -0.79 11.57 -5.30
CA SER A 182 -1.45 12.40 -4.29
C SER A 182 -1.15 13.87 -4.48
N ASP A 183 0.10 14.21 -4.78
CA ASP A 183 0.55 15.57 -5.03
C ASP A 183 -0.06 16.11 -6.34
N TYR A 184 -0.31 15.23 -7.33
CA TYR A 184 -0.89 15.61 -8.61
C TYR A 184 -2.42 15.76 -8.59
N ARG A 185 -3.10 15.22 -7.57
CA ARG A 185 -4.57 15.33 -7.44
C ARG A 185 -5.02 16.77 -7.33
N GLU A 186 -4.26 17.62 -6.64
CA GLU A 186 -4.60 19.04 -6.51
C GLU A 186 -4.60 19.75 -7.86
N THR A 187 -3.59 19.51 -8.70
CA THR A 187 -3.54 20.04 -10.07
C THR A 187 -4.75 19.60 -10.88
N ALA A 188 -5.11 18.32 -10.80
CA ALA A 188 -6.27 17.80 -11.51
C ALA A 188 -7.59 18.40 -10.99
N ASP A 189 -7.76 18.50 -9.67
CA ASP A 189 -8.97 19.05 -9.04
C ASP A 189 -9.16 20.54 -9.38
N GLN A 190 -8.08 21.32 -9.37
CA GLN A 190 -8.10 22.72 -9.78
C GLN A 190 -8.48 22.89 -11.24
N LEU A 191 -7.91 22.06 -12.13
CA LEU A 191 -8.24 22.09 -13.56
C LEU A 191 -9.70 21.69 -13.81
N ILE A 192 -10.16 20.58 -13.22
CA ILE A 192 -11.56 20.13 -13.33
C ILE A 192 -12.50 21.23 -12.83
N GLY A 193 -12.17 21.88 -11.70
CA GLY A 193 -12.93 23.00 -11.17
C GLY A 193 -13.07 24.15 -12.15
N ARG A 194 -11.95 24.60 -12.76
CA ARG A 194 -11.92 25.67 -13.76
C ARG A 194 -12.73 25.33 -15.00
N ILE A 195 -12.59 24.10 -15.51
CA ILE A 195 -13.35 23.63 -16.67
C ILE A 195 -14.85 23.63 -16.37
N TRP A 196 -15.24 23.10 -15.21
CA TRP A 196 -16.65 23.09 -14.81
C TRP A 196 -17.20 24.52 -14.68
N ASP A 197 -16.43 25.46 -14.14
CA ASP A 197 -16.84 26.87 -14.06
C ASP A 197 -17.06 27.49 -15.45
N GLU A 198 -16.18 27.22 -16.40
CA GLU A 198 -16.29 27.77 -17.76
C GLU A 198 -17.47 27.17 -18.53
N VAL A 199 -17.67 25.86 -18.43
CA VAL A 199 -18.82 25.17 -19.03
C VAL A 199 -20.14 25.63 -18.41
N GLU A 200 -20.22 25.78 -17.09
CA GLU A 200 -21.43 26.27 -16.44
C GLU A 200 -21.74 27.73 -16.82
N LYS A 201 -20.69 28.56 -16.97
CA LYS A 201 -20.80 29.96 -17.36
C LYS A 201 -21.33 30.13 -18.78
N SER A 202 -20.88 29.32 -19.74
CA SER A 202 -21.32 29.40 -21.13
C SER A 202 -22.81 29.04 -21.30
N HIS A 203 -23.34 28.15 -20.45
CA HIS A 203 -24.73 27.72 -20.49
C HIS A 203 -25.68 28.53 -19.57
N MET A 204 -25.23 29.61 -18.92
CA MET A 204 -26.08 30.37 -17.98
C MET A 204 -27.35 30.97 -18.60
N GLY A 205 -27.34 31.28 -19.89
CA GLY A 205 -28.51 31.84 -20.59
C GLY A 205 -29.61 30.81 -20.92
N LEU A 206 -29.38 29.52 -20.66
CA LEU A 206 -30.30 28.44 -21.00
C LEU A 206 -31.29 28.12 -19.86
N PRO A 207 -32.48 27.57 -20.17
CA PRO A 207 -33.40 27.05 -19.16
C PRO A 207 -32.71 26.03 -18.24
N ALA A 208 -33.10 26.01 -16.96
CA ALA A 208 -32.39 25.28 -15.91
C ALA A 208 -32.17 23.79 -16.23
N GLU A 209 -33.20 23.09 -16.73
CA GLU A 209 -33.14 21.68 -17.10
C GLU A 209 -32.13 21.43 -18.24
N LYS A 210 -32.28 22.17 -19.34
CA LYS A 210 -31.37 22.11 -20.50
C LYS A 210 -29.93 22.43 -20.13
N ARG A 211 -29.72 23.42 -19.27
CA ARG A 211 -28.39 23.79 -18.75
C ARG A 211 -27.74 22.64 -18.01
N LEU A 212 -28.46 21.99 -17.08
CA LEU A 212 -27.93 20.87 -16.32
C LEU A 212 -27.60 19.67 -17.22
N ASP A 213 -28.45 19.40 -18.21
CA ASP A 213 -28.22 18.29 -19.15
C ASP A 213 -27.01 18.53 -20.05
N LEU A 214 -26.82 19.74 -20.56
CA LEU A 214 -25.63 20.09 -21.34
C LEU A 214 -24.36 20.03 -20.49
N ASN A 215 -24.41 20.56 -19.27
CA ASN A 215 -23.28 20.51 -18.33
C ASN A 215 -22.86 19.06 -18.01
N ARG A 216 -23.81 18.16 -17.81
CA ARG A 216 -23.55 16.74 -17.56
C ARG A 216 -22.81 16.06 -18.73
N GLN A 217 -23.06 16.49 -19.97
CA GLN A 217 -22.36 15.94 -21.14
C GLN A 217 -20.86 16.25 -21.13
N TYR A 218 -20.42 17.31 -20.43
CA TYR A 218 -19.01 17.64 -20.24
C TYR A 218 -18.43 17.10 -18.91
N GLY A 219 -19.10 16.13 -18.29
CA GLY A 219 -18.60 15.41 -17.12
C GLY A 219 -18.91 16.05 -15.77
N ILE A 220 -19.75 17.09 -15.72
CA ILE A 220 -20.18 17.71 -14.46
C ILE A 220 -21.18 16.80 -13.73
N VAL A 221 -20.93 16.55 -12.45
CA VAL A 221 -21.80 15.72 -11.60
C VAL A 221 -22.52 16.57 -10.56
N TYR A 222 -23.85 16.55 -10.63
CA TYR A 222 -24.76 17.28 -9.77
C TYR A 222 -25.39 16.35 -8.72
N TYR A 223 -25.51 16.84 -7.48
CA TYR A 223 -26.15 16.16 -6.37
C TYR A 223 -27.32 16.99 -5.83
N HIS A 224 -28.41 16.29 -5.49
CA HIS A 224 -29.53 16.85 -4.76
C HIS A 224 -29.39 16.53 -3.27
N ARG A 225 -29.76 17.46 -2.40
CA ARG A 225 -29.81 17.19 -0.96
C ARG A 225 -31.00 16.26 -0.67
N LYS A 226 -30.87 15.38 0.32
CA LYS A 226 -31.87 14.36 0.72
C LYS A 226 -33.30 14.88 0.97
N ASN A 227 -33.50 16.19 1.12
CA ASN A 227 -34.81 16.82 1.40
C ASN A 227 -35.29 17.76 0.27
N GLU A 228 -34.61 17.83 -0.88
CA GLU A 228 -35.13 18.54 -2.06
C GLU A 228 -35.85 17.51 -2.94
N MET A 229 -37.19 17.50 -2.89
CA MET A 229 -38.01 16.76 -3.85
C MET A 229 -37.74 17.32 -5.25
N VAL A 230 -37.57 16.42 -6.22
CA VAL A 230 -37.49 16.75 -7.65
C VAL A 230 -38.91 17.08 -8.10
N GLU A 231 -39.20 18.36 -8.33
CA GLU A 231 -40.33 18.77 -9.20
C GLU A 231 -39.92 18.65 -10.66
#